data_AF-A0A3N5P4M3-F1
#
_entry.id   AF-A0A3N5P4M3-F1
#
_cell.length_a   1.000
_cell.length_b   1.000
_cell.length_c   1.000
_cell.angle_alpha   90.00
_cell.angle_beta   90.00
_cell.angle_gamma   90.00
#
_symmetry.space_group_name_H-M   'P 1'
#
loop_
_entity.id
_entity.type
_entity.pdbx_description
1 polymer ?
#
loop_
_entity_poly.entity_id
_entity_poly.type
_entity_poly.pdbx_seq_one_letter_code
_entity_poly.pdbx_strand_id
1 'polypeptide(L)'
;MKRFFALAFTLILAVSAAAQVKGPVAPAMTPEQIKSSESLAAKFDESAAREKRRLETFADRPLGGVIQRSFNIFTNYLVMAAEMMPESSYGFRPTPDVRTFGEQINHATGSHYSFCNQAGLPPGVQKQTAPNLAGVTSKPAIVAALRESIAYCDRILAAASEAWLMEVVPGLGGSSSGQIRAMRAHAFIYNTVHSAEDYGTITTYLRMQGVVPPSTALHPRP
;
A
#
# COMPACT_ATOMS: atom_id res chain seq x y z
N MET A 1 -21.23 54.90 -31.23
CA MET A 1 -21.95 53.74 -30.65
C MET A 1 -21.10 52.51 -30.99
N LYS A 2 -20.57 51.67 -30.10
CA LYS A 2 -20.94 51.21 -28.75
C LYS A 2 -19.64 51.02 -27.96
N ARG A 3 -19.58 51.48 -26.71
CA ARG A 3 -18.48 51.18 -25.77
C ARG A 3 -18.76 49.82 -25.14
N PHE A 4 -17.89 48.85 -25.35
CA PHE A 4 -17.92 47.58 -24.62
C PHE A 4 -17.28 47.80 -23.25
N PHE A 5 -18.10 47.79 -22.20
CA PHE A 5 -17.62 47.70 -20.82
C PHE A 5 -17.19 46.25 -20.56
N ALA A 6 -15.89 46.01 -20.42
CA ALA A 6 -15.40 44.76 -19.86
C ALA A 6 -15.68 44.77 -18.35
N LEU A 7 -16.68 44.00 -17.91
CA LEU A 7 -16.84 43.68 -16.49
C LEU A 7 -15.69 42.74 -16.11
N ALA A 8 -14.71 43.26 -15.37
CA ALA A 8 -13.75 42.42 -14.67
C ALA A 8 -14.51 41.68 -13.55
N PHE A 9 -14.84 40.42 -13.78
CA PHE A 9 -15.32 39.52 -12.73
C PHE A 9 -14.11 39.17 -11.85
N THR A 10 -13.91 39.94 -10.78
CA THR A 10 -12.98 39.56 -9.72
C THR A 10 -13.59 38.37 -8.98
N LEU A 11 -13.16 37.16 -9.31
CA LEU A 11 -13.48 35.96 -8.55
C LEU A 11 -12.82 36.09 -7.17
N ILE A 12 -13.55 36.61 -6.20
CA ILE A 12 -13.13 36.59 -4.79
C ILE A 12 -13.23 35.13 -4.36
N LEU A 13 -12.11 34.39 -4.41
CA LEU A 13 -11.95 33.16 -3.66
C LEU A 13 -12.10 33.53 -2.18
N ALA A 14 -13.29 33.36 -1.63
CA ALA A 14 -13.50 33.33 -0.20
C ALA A 14 -12.75 32.09 0.31
N VAL A 15 -11.45 32.26 0.59
CA VAL A 15 -10.69 31.30 1.36
C VAL A 15 -11.32 31.34 2.75
N SER A 16 -12.30 30.47 2.98
CA SER A 16 -12.75 30.19 4.34
C SER A 16 -11.49 29.81 5.10
N ALA A 17 -11.10 30.63 6.07
CA ALA A 17 -9.97 30.36 6.94
C ALA A 17 -10.36 29.16 7.82
N ALA A 18 -10.31 27.96 7.24
CA ALA A 18 -10.43 26.73 7.99
C ALA A 18 -9.35 26.78 9.08
N ALA A 19 -9.76 26.63 10.33
CA ALA A 19 -8.86 26.68 11.46
C ALA A 19 -7.77 25.62 11.28
N GLN A 20 -6.54 26.05 11.02
CA GLN A 20 -5.39 25.16 11.07
C GLN A 20 -5.31 24.54 12.47
N VAL A 21 -4.96 23.25 12.55
CA VAL A 21 -4.74 22.57 13.82
C VAL A 21 -3.61 23.27 14.57
N LYS A 22 -3.97 24.11 15.56
CA LYS A 22 -3.05 24.74 16.51
C LYS A 22 -3.12 23.93 17.81
N GLY A 23 -2.47 22.78 17.82
CA GLY A 23 -2.44 21.87 18.97
C GLY A 23 -1.15 21.02 18.97
N PRO A 24 -0.78 20.39 20.10
CA PRO A 24 0.44 19.63 20.18
C PRO A 24 0.41 18.44 19.21
N VAL A 25 1.59 18.08 18.70
CA VAL A 25 1.82 16.81 17.99
C VAL A 25 1.37 15.65 18.90
N ALA A 26 0.92 14.53 18.32
CA ALA A 26 0.59 13.33 19.09
C ALA A 26 1.68 13.05 20.16
N PRO A 27 1.30 12.69 21.41
CA PRO A 27 2.28 12.49 22.48
C PRO A 27 3.39 11.53 22.07
N ALA A 28 4.59 11.74 22.61
CA ALA A 28 5.68 10.78 22.45
C ALA A 28 5.24 9.41 23.01
N MET A 29 5.62 8.33 22.33
CA MET A 29 5.33 6.98 22.79
C MET A 29 6.11 6.67 24.07
N THR A 30 5.48 5.94 24.99
CA THR A 30 6.14 5.47 26.21
C THR A 30 7.15 4.36 25.91
N PRO A 31 8.15 4.14 26.79
CA PRO A 31 9.06 3.00 26.65
C PRO A 31 8.34 1.64 26.53
N GLU A 32 7.21 1.47 27.24
CA GLU A 32 6.39 0.26 27.18
C GLU A 32 5.72 0.07 25.81
N GLN A 33 5.19 1.16 25.24
CA GLN A 33 4.61 1.12 23.88
C GLN A 33 5.66 0.78 22.83
N ILE A 34 6.86 1.36 22.96
CA ILE A 34 7.99 1.08 22.06
C ILE A 34 8.37 -0.39 22.14
N LYS A 35 8.66 -0.90 23.34
CA LYS A 35 9.04 -2.30 23.57
C LYS A 35 7.96 -3.28 23.12
N SER A 36 6.68 -2.96 23.37
CA SER A 36 5.56 -3.76 22.89
C SER A 36 5.53 -3.85 21.36
N SER A 37 5.73 -2.72 20.69
CA SER A 37 5.75 -2.65 19.22
C SER A 37 6.94 -3.41 18.63
N GLU A 38 8.13 -3.33 19.24
CA GLU A 38 9.32 -4.11 18.86
C GLU A 38 9.06 -5.62 18.98
N SER A 39 8.47 -6.06 20.09
CA SER A 39 8.10 -7.46 20.30
C SER A 39 7.07 -7.96 19.29
N LEU A 40 6.05 -7.14 18.97
CA LEU A 40 5.05 -7.50 17.96
C LEU A 40 5.66 -7.52 16.55
N ALA A 41 6.55 -6.58 16.23
CA ALA A 41 7.24 -6.56 14.95
C ALA A 41 8.08 -7.83 14.76
N ALA A 42 8.87 -8.23 15.76
CA ALA A 42 9.63 -9.48 15.71
C ALA A 42 8.73 -10.71 15.54
N LYS A 43 7.53 -10.71 16.13
CA LYS A 43 6.56 -11.81 16.02
C LYS A 43 5.96 -11.93 14.61
N PHE A 44 5.66 -10.81 13.95
CA PHE A 44 4.95 -10.79 12.68
C PHE A 44 5.85 -10.63 11.45
N ASP A 45 7.17 -10.47 11.64
CA ASP A 45 8.11 -10.36 10.53
C ASP A 45 8.24 -11.66 9.75
N GLU A 46 7.90 -11.62 8.46
CA GLU A 46 8.04 -12.73 7.53
C GLU A 46 9.18 -12.50 6.52
N SER A 47 10.02 -11.49 6.72
CA SER A 47 11.07 -11.06 5.78
C SER A 47 11.99 -12.22 5.37
N ALA A 48 12.51 -12.98 6.32
CA ALA A 48 13.39 -14.12 6.07
C ALA A 48 12.70 -15.24 5.29
N ALA A 49 11.45 -15.57 5.64
CA ALA A 49 10.68 -16.60 4.95
C ALA A 49 10.34 -16.19 3.51
N ARG A 50 10.03 -14.91 3.30
CA ARG A 50 9.77 -14.32 1.98
C ARG A 50 11.03 -14.32 1.11
N GLU A 51 12.19 -13.99 1.67
CA GLU A 51 13.46 -14.01 0.96
C GLU A 51 13.86 -15.42 0.53
N LYS A 52 13.67 -16.42 1.43
CA LYS A 52 13.89 -17.82 1.10
C LYS A 52 13.03 -18.25 -0.11
N ARG A 53 11.72 -17.99 -0.08
CA ARG A 53 10.81 -18.33 -1.21
C ARG A 53 11.19 -17.61 -2.50
N ARG A 54 11.64 -16.35 -2.41
CA ARG A 54 12.10 -15.58 -3.57
C ARG A 54 13.33 -16.24 -4.20
N LEU A 55 14.32 -16.63 -3.39
CA LEU A 55 15.52 -17.30 -3.88
C LEU A 55 15.18 -18.65 -4.53
N GLU A 56 14.27 -19.42 -3.94
CA GLU A 56 13.79 -20.70 -4.51
C GLU A 56 13.11 -20.52 -5.88
N THR A 57 12.37 -19.42 -6.07
CA THR A 57 11.55 -19.20 -7.28
C THR A 57 12.29 -18.42 -8.39
N PHE A 58 13.19 -17.51 -8.00
CA PHE A 58 13.77 -16.51 -8.90
C PHE A 58 15.31 -16.52 -8.95
N ALA A 59 15.98 -17.60 -8.54
CA ALA A 59 17.44 -17.71 -8.55
C ALA A 59 18.05 -17.29 -9.92
N ASP A 60 17.48 -17.78 -11.01
CA ASP A 60 17.95 -17.52 -12.39
C ASP A 60 17.06 -16.51 -13.15
N ARG A 61 16.23 -15.76 -12.41
CA ARG A 61 15.27 -14.79 -12.95
C ARG A 61 15.48 -13.43 -12.29
N PRO A 62 16.49 -12.65 -12.72
CA PRO A 62 16.91 -11.45 -12.02
C PRO A 62 15.86 -10.33 -12.00
N LEU A 63 15.11 -10.11 -13.09
CA LEU A 63 14.11 -9.04 -13.14
C LEU A 63 12.88 -9.43 -12.32
N GLY A 64 12.38 -10.66 -12.47
CA GLY A 64 11.31 -11.19 -11.58
C GLY A 64 11.74 -11.16 -10.10
N GLY A 65 12.99 -11.53 -9.82
CA GLY A 65 13.57 -11.55 -8.49
C GLY A 65 13.67 -10.17 -7.84
N VAL A 66 14.12 -9.14 -8.58
CA VAL A 66 14.18 -7.76 -8.05
C VAL A 66 12.78 -7.19 -7.77
N ILE A 67 11.82 -7.47 -8.65
CA ILE A 67 10.42 -7.08 -8.46
C ILE A 67 9.87 -7.73 -7.18
N GLN A 68 9.99 -9.06 -7.07
CA GLN A 68 9.49 -9.82 -5.92
C GLN A 68 10.16 -9.36 -4.63
N ARG A 69 11.47 -9.11 -4.63
CA ARG A 69 12.19 -8.61 -3.45
C ARG A 69 11.60 -7.29 -2.96
N SER A 70 11.40 -6.35 -3.88
CA SER A 70 10.93 -5.01 -3.55
C SER A 70 9.48 -5.04 -3.06
N PHE A 71 8.62 -5.81 -3.73
CA PHE A 71 7.23 -6.03 -3.32
C PHE A 71 7.13 -6.70 -1.95
N ASN A 72 7.97 -7.70 -1.67
CA ASN A 72 8.00 -8.40 -0.39
C ASN A 72 8.31 -7.48 0.79
N ILE A 73 9.18 -6.47 0.62
CA ILE A 73 9.53 -5.53 1.70
C ILE A 73 8.28 -4.77 2.17
N PHE A 74 7.61 -4.08 1.24
CA PHE A 74 6.50 -3.21 1.61
C PHE A 74 5.22 -3.98 1.96
N THR A 75 4.96 -5.11 1.30
CA THR A 75 3.81 -5.95 1.66
C THR A 75 3.99 -6.66 3.00
N ASN A 76 5.21 -7.03 3.38
CA ASN A 76 5.51 -7.49 4.73
C ASN A 76 5.20 -6.41 5.76
N TYR A 77 5.63 -5.16 5.52
CA TYR A 77 5.30 -4.05 6.42
C TYR A 77 3.80 -3.75 6.49
N LEU A 78 3.06 -3.83 5.38
CA LEU A 78 1.60 -3.65 5.39
C LEU A 78 0.90 -4.75 6.22
N VAL A 79 1.32 -6.01 6.04
CA VAL A 79 0.81 -7.14 6.82
C VAL A 79 1.12 -6.94 8.31
N MET A 80 2.38 -6.64 8.65
CA MET A 80 2.78 -6.37 10.03
C MET A 80 2.01 -5.20 10.62
N ALA A 81 1.82 -4.10 9.88
CA ALA A 81 1.05 -2.95 10.34
C ALA A 81 -0.39 -3.34 10.68
N ALA A 82 -1.05 -4.13 9.82
CA ALA A 82 -2.39 -4.64 10.08
C ALA A 82 -2.42 -5.55 11.33
N GLU A 83 -1.47 -6.47 11.45
CA GLU A 83 -1.37 -7.37 12.60
C GLU A 83 -1.08 -6.64 13.93
N MET A 84 -0.25 -5.59 13.89
CA MET A 84 0.19 -4.82 15.06
C MET A 84 -0.85 -3.81 15.54
N MET A 85 -1.70 -3.27 14.66
CA MET A 85 -2.73 -2.32 15.05
C MET A 85 -3.78 -2.97 15.96
N PRO A 86 -4.12 -2.38 17.12
CA PRO A 86 -5.24 -2.85 17.95
C PRO A 86 -6.54 -2.87 17.16
N GLU A 87 -7.37 -3.90 17.36
CA GLU A 87 -8.64 -4.04 16.62
C GLU A 87 -9.58 -2.84 16.86
N SER A 88 -9.61 -2.30 18.08
CA SER A 88 -10.36 -1.08 18.43
C SER A 88 -9.95 0.15 17.61
N SER A 89 -8.75 0.14 17.03
CA SER A 89 -8.18 1.25 16.26
C SER A 89 -8.33 1.08 14.74
N TYR A 90 -8.96 0.01 14.25
CA TYR A 90 -9.20 -0.17 12.82
C TYR A 90 -10.15 0.88 12.23
N GLY A 91 -11.06 1.43 13.04
CA GLY A 91 -11.94 2.54 12.66
C GLY A 91 -11.31 3.94 12.80
N PHE A 92 -10.04 4.03 13.25
CA PHE A 92 -9.38 5.31 13.43
C PHE A 92 -9.07 5.99 12.09
N ARG A 93 -9.28 7.30 12.02
CA ARG A 93 -8.83 8.19 10.94
C ARG A 93 -8.35 9.53 11.50
N PRO A 94 -7.25 10.12 11.00
CA PRO A 94 -6.75 11.42 11.45
C PRO A 94 -7.72 12.58 11.23
N THR A 95 -8.48 12.56 10.13
CA THR A 95 -9.52 13.54 9.81
C THR A 95 -10.75 12.83 9.24
N PRO A 96 -11.93 13.46 9.23
CA PRO A 96 -13.15 12.87 8.65
C PRO A 96 -13.02 12.54 7.15
N ASP A 97 -12.20 13.31 6.42
CA ASP A 97 -12.10 13.27 4.96
C ASP A 97 -11.15 12.19 4.40
N VAL A 98 -10.45 11.48 5.28
CA VAL A 98 -9.57 10.38 4.90
C VAL A 98 -10.15 9.03 5.35
N ARG A 99 -9.71 7.97 4.67
CA ARG A 99 -10.08 6.59 5.01
C ARG A 99 -9.67 6.24 6.44
N THR A 100 -10.44 5.37 7.07
CA THR A 100 -10.02 4.70 8.31
C THR A 100 -8.81 3.80 8.07
N PHE A 101 -8.12 3.39 9.15
CA PHE A 101 -6.99 2.46 9.05
C PHE A 101 -7.38 1.17 8.31
N GLY A 102 -8.52 0.56 8.66
CA GLY A 102 -9.00 -0.65 8.00
C GLY A 102 -9.28 -0.44 6.51
N GLU A 103 -9.87 0.70 6.15
CA GLU A 103 -10.11 1.08 4.76
C GLU A 103 -8.80 1.36 3.99
N GLN A 104 -7.75 1.88 4.64
CA GLN A 104 -6.43 2.04 4.03
C GLN A 104 -5.77 0.68 3.71
N ILE A 105 -5.90 -0.32 4.60
CA ILE A 105 -5.42 -1.68 4.31
C ILE A 105 -6.22 -2.33 3.18
N ASN A 106 -7.54 -2.15 3.16
CA ASN A 106 -8.37 -2.62 2.06
C ASN A 106 -8.05 -1.88 0.74
N HIS A 107 -7.68 -0.60 0.81
CA HIS A 107 -7.23 0.14 -0.38
C HIS A 107 -6.00 -0.54 -1.01
N ALA A 108 -4.97 -0.84 -0.22
CA ALA A 108 -3.81 -1.60 -0.68
C ALA A 108 -4.21 -2.96 -1.28
N THR A 109 -5.11 -3.68 -0.60
CA THR A 109 -5.65 -4.97 -1.05
C THR A 109 -6.27 -4.88 -2.44
N GLY A 110 -7.14 -3.90 -2.67
CA GLY A 110 -7.76 -3.67 -3.98
C GLY A 110 -6.76 -3.28 -5.05
N SER A 111 -5.79 -2.42 -4.71
CA SER A 111 -4.71 -1.99 -5.60
C SER A 111 -3.85 -3.17 -6.07
N HIS A 112 -3.51 -4.11 -5.18
CA HIS A 112 -2.76 -5.31 -5.56
C HIS A 112 -3.47 -6.11 -6.67
N TYR A 113 -4.77 -6.41 -6.50
CA TYR A 113 -5.55 -7.09 -7.54
C TYR A 113 -5.59 -6.27 -8.84
N SER A 114 -5.77 -4.95 -8.75
CA SER A 114 -5.83 -4.08 -9.92
C SER A 114 -4.53 -4.13 -10.72
N PHE A 115 -3.39 -3.83 -10.09
CA PHE A 115 -2.11 -3.75 -10.79
C PHE A 115 -1.63 -5.11 -11.31
N CYS A 116 -1.77 -6.19 -10.52
CA CYS A 116 -1.37 -7.52 -10.99
C CYS A 116 -2.27 -8.02 -12.13
N ASN A 117 -3.55 -7.61 -12.20
CA ASN A 117 -4.39 -7.86 -13.37
C ASN A 117 -4.00 -7.02 -14.59
N GLN A 118 -3.57 -5.76 -14.40
CA GLN A 118 -3.10 -4.90 -15.49
C GLN A 118 -1.86 -5.47 -16.18
N ALA A 119 -0.97 -6.14 -15.45
CA ALA A 119 0.17 -6.86 -16.02
C ALA A 119 -0.25 -7.88 -17.10
N GLY A 120 -1.49 -8.37 -17.04
CA GLY A 120 -1.96 -9.54 -17.76
C GLY A 120 -1.68 -10.83 -17.00
N LEU A 121 -2.06 -11.96 -17.58
CA LEU A 121 -1.95 -13.28 -16.95
C LEU A 121 -0.98 -14.16 -17.74
N PRO A 122 0.09 -14.68 -17.11
CA PRO A 122 0.91 -15.74 -17.69
C PRO A 122 0.09 -17.02 -17.90
N PRO A 123 0.56 -17.94 -18.76
CA PRO A 123 -0.09 -19.24 -18.96
C PRO A 123 -0.32 -19.97 -17.64
N GLY A 124 -1.52 -20.55 -17.48
CA GLY A 124 -1.87 -21.34 -16.29
C GLY A 124 -2.34 -20.52 -15.08
N VAL A 125 -2.35 -19.19 -15.15
CA VAL A 125 -2.89 -18.34 -14.07
C VAL A 125 -4.28 -17.83 -14.43
N GLN A 126 -5.23 -18.03 -13.51
CA GLN A 126 -6.60 -17.52 -13.66
C GLN A 126 -6.74 -16.13 -13.03
N LYS A 127 -7.55 -15.28 -13.69
CA LYS A 127 -7.88 -13.96 -13.18
C LYS A 127 -8.63 -14.08 -11.85
N GLN A 128 -8.21 -13.31 -10.85
CA GLN A 128 -8.99 -13.06 -9.65
C GLN A 128 -9.36 -11.58 -9.56
N THR A 129 -10.59 -11.31 -9.14
CA THR A 129 -11.06 -9.97 -8.81
C THR A 129 -10.97 -9.76 -7.31
N ALA A 130 -10.71 -8.53 -6.89
CA ALA A 130 -10.80 -8.18 -5.48
C ALA A 130 -12.21 -8.55 -4.95
N PRO A 131 -12.33 -9.05 -3.70
CA PRO A 131 -13.61 -9.24 -3.06
C PRO A 131 -14.32 -7.89 -2.87
N ASN A 132 -15.60 -7.90 -2.46
CA ASN A 132 -16.27 -6.67 -2.04
C ASN A 132 -15.69 -6.17 -0.71
N LEU A 133 -14.65 -5.35 -0.79
CA LEU A 133 -13.89 -4.87 0.36
C LEU A 133 -14.70 -3.93 1.29
N ALA A 134 -15.80 -3.35 0.81
CA ALA A 134 -16.69 -2.55 1.67
C ALA A 134 -17.33 -3.39 2.79
N GLY A 135 -17.50 -4.70 2.59
CA GLY A 135 -18.00 -5.63 3.61
C GLY A 135 -16.91 -6.25 4.49
N VAL A 136 -15.63 -5.96 4.22
CA VAL A 136 -14.49 -6.56 4.93
C VAL A 136 -14.01 -5.59 6.00
N THR A 137 -14.61 -5.66 7.19
CA THR A 137 -14.44 -4.64 8.24
C THR A 137 -13.72 -5.13 9.50
N SER A 138 -13.82 -6.41 9.84
CA SER A 138 -13.11 -6.97 10.99
C SER A 138 -11.61 -7.10 10.72
N LYS A 139 -10.78 -6.93 11.76
CA LYS A 139 -9.32 -7.08 11.65
C LYS A 139 -8.91 -8.42 11.01
N PRO A 140 -9.41 -9.59 11.45
CA PRO A 140 -9.02 -10.87 10.85
C PRO A 140 -9.36 -10.97 9.36
N ALA A 141 -10.54 -10.49 8.97
CA ALA A 141 -10.97 -10.52 7.57
C ALA A 141 -10.14 -9.58 6.68
N ILE A 142 -9.78 -8.38 7.18
CA ILE A 142 -8.93 -7.43 6.47
C ILE A 142 -7.52 -8.00 6.29
N VAL A 143 -6.92 -8.55 7.35
CA VAL A 143 -5.59 -9.18 7.27
C VAL A 143 -5.60 -10.36 6.29
N ALA A 144 -6.63 -11.21 6.33
CA ALA A 144 -6.76 -12.33 5.41
C ALA A 144 -6.89 -11.86 3.95
N ALA A 145 -7.71 -10.85 3.68
CA ALA A 145 -7.88 -10.29 2.34
C ALA A 145 -6.58 -9.67 1.81
N LEU A 146 -5.85 -8.92 2.66
CA LEU A 146 -4.54 -8.38 2.30
C LEU A 146 -3.57 -9.51 1.93
N ARG A 147 -3.46 -10.55 2.75
CA ARG A 147 -2.58 -11.70 2.49
C ARG A 147 -2.95 -12.43 1.20
N GLU A 148 -4.22 -12.63 0.91
CA GLU A 148 -4.66 -13.28 -0.34
C GLU A 148 -4.32 -12.42 -1.57
N SER A 149 -4.46 -11.09 -1.48
CA SER A 149 -4.08 -10.19 -2.57
C SER A 149 -2.58 -10.24 -2.89
N ILE A 150 -1.74 -10.38 -1.85
CA ILE A 150 -0.29 -10.55 -2.00
C ILE A 150 0.00 -11.91 -2.64
N ALA A 151 -0.60 -12.98 -2.12
CA ALA A 151 -0.45 -14.33 -2.67
C ALA A 151 -0.90 -14.41 -4.14
N TYR A 152 -1.95 -13.68 -4.52
CA TYR A 152 -2.39 -13.57 -5.91
C TYR A 152 -1.30 -12.95 -6.81
N CYS A 153 -0.73 -11.83 -6.41
CA CYS A 153 0.37 -11.19 -7.13
C CYS A 153 1.61 -12.10 -7.20
N ASP A 154 1.97 -12.77 -6.10
CA ASP A 154 3.08 -13.72 -6.04
C ASP A 154 2.89 -14.86 -7.04
N ARG A 155 1.66 -15.43 -7.15
CA ARG A 155 1.35 -16.48 -8.14
C ARG A 155 1.55 -16.01 -9.57
N ILE A 156 1.08 -14.80 -9.91
CA ILE A 156 1.26 -14.24 -11.25
C ILE A 156 2.75 -14.05 -11.54
N LEU A 157 3.49 -13.41 -10.63
CA LEU A 157 4.90 -13.13 -10.85
C LEU A 157 5.74 -14.42 -10.90
N ALA A 158 5.44 -15.42 -10.07
CA ALA A 158 6.09 -16.71 -10.09
C ALA A 158 5.92 -17.44 -11.44
N ALA A 159 4.73 -17.36 -12.05
CA ALA A 159 4.43 -17.97 -13.35
C ALA A 159 4.99 -17.20 -14.57
N ALA A 160 5.32 -15.92 -14.41
CA ALA A 160 5.80 -15.07 -15.50
C ALA A 160 7.24 -15.40 -15.92
N SER A 161 7.52 -15.58 -17.22
CA SER A 161 8.92 -15.64 -17.69
C SER A 161 9.55 -14.25 -17.75
N GLU A 162 10.89 -14.18 -17.82
CA GLU A 162 11.58 -12.89 -18.01
C GLU A 162 11.20 -12.21 -19.34
N ALA A 163 11.06 -13.00 -20.41
CA ALA A 163 10.59 -12.51 -21.70
C ALA A 163 9.18 -11.92 -21.59
N TRP A 164 8.28 -12.59 -20.88
CA TRP A 164 6.92 -12.11 -20.66
C TRP A 164 6.92 -10.78 -19.90
N LEU A 165 7.74 -10.64 -18.85
CA LEU A 165 7.86 -9.39 -18.09
C LEU A 165 8.35 -8.21 -18.94
N MET A 166 9.17 -8.47 -19.97
CA MET A 166 9.69 -7.46 -20.89
C MET A 166 8.76 -7.14 -22.07
N GLU A 167 7.65 -7.87 -22.24
CA GLU A 167 6.68 -7.56 -23.29
C GLU A 167 6.07 -6.17 -23.09
N VAL A 168 6.04 -5.39 -24.17
CA VAL A 168 5.42 -4.06 -24.16
C VAL A 168 3.93 -4.17 -24.43
N VAL A 169 3.11 -3.65 -23.52
CA VAL A 169 1.65 -3.65 -23.60
C VAL A 169 1.07 -2.26 -23.33
N PRO A 170 -0.10 -1.92 -23.89
CA PRO A 170 -0.83 -0.72 -23.50
C PRO A 170 -1.56 -0.91 -22.16
N GLY A 171 -2.10 0.17 -21.59
CA GLY A 171 -3.08 0.09 -20.51
C GLY A 171 -2.50 -0.02 -19.10
N LEU A 172 -1.21 0.23 -18.91
CA LEU A 172 -0.56 0.15 -17.59
C LEU A 172 -0.53 1.54 -16.93
N GLY A 173 -0.94 1.64 -15.66
CA GLY A 173 -0.82 2.89 -14.89
C GLY A 173 -1.91 3.08 -13.85
N GLY A 174 -1.98 4.29 -13.30
CA GLY A 174 -2.99 4.68 -12.33
C GLY A 174 -4.16 5.39 -12.99
N SER A 175 -5.37 5.24 -12.43
CA SER A 175 -6.55 5.97 -12.91
C SER A 175 -6.38 7.50 -12.85
N SER A 176 -5.52 7.99 -11.94
CA SER A 176 -5.25 9.42 -11.73
C SER A 176 -4.05 9.93 -12.54
N SER A 177 -3.10 9.07 -12.90
CA SER A 177 -1.87 9.40 -13.63
C SER A 177 -1.96 9.10 -15.13
N GLY A 178 -3.02 8.41 -15.56
CA GLY A 178 -3.22 7.96 -16.93
C GLY A 178 -2.57 6.61 -17.21
N GLN A 179 -3.01 5.97 -18.29
CA GLN A 179 -2.45 4.69 -18.75
C GLN A 179 -1.41 4.92 -19.85
N ILE A 180 -0.31 4.18 -19.79
CA ILE A 180 0.81 4.27 -20.73
C ILE A 180 1.03 2.93 -21.47
N ARG A 181 1.86 2.99 -22.51
CA ARG A 181 2.43 1.81 -23.18
C ARG A 181 3.80 1.51 -22.56
N ALA A 182 3.94 0.39 -21.87
CA ALA A 182 5.15 0.03 -21.12
C ALA A 182 5.32 -1.50 -21.02
N MET A 183 6.47 -1.95 -20.50
CA MET A 183 6.71 -3.36 -20.21
C MET A 183 5.75 -3.87 -19.14
N ARG A 184 5.28 -5.13 -19.22
CA ARG A 184 4.41 -5.74 -18.18
C ARG A 184 4.98 -5.62 -16.77
N ALA A 185 6.31 -5.74 -16.63
CA ALA A 185 7.05 -5.51 -15.39
C ALA A 185 6.66 -4.20 -14.68
N HIS A 186 6.33 -3.15 -15.44
CA HIS A 186 5.94 -1.85 -14.90
C HIS A 186 4.74 -1.95 -13.95
N ALA A 187 3.76 -2.82 -14.23
CA ALA A 187 2.60 -2.98 -13.36
C ALA A 187 2.98 -3.46 -11.95
N PHE A 188 3.93 -4.40 -11.83
CA PHE A 188 4.41 -4.88 -10.53
C PHE A 188 5.32 -3.88 -9.82
N ILE A 189 6.17 -3.17 -10.57
CA ILE A 189 7.02 -2.11 -10.03
C ILE A 189 6.14 -0.99 -9.47
N TYR A 190 5.11 -0.58 -10.23
CA TYR A 190 4.20 0.46 -9.80
C TYR A 190 3.34 0.00 -8.61
N ASN A 191 2.92 -1.27 -8.57
CA ASN A 191 2.28 -1.86 -7.40
C ASN A 191 3.19 -1.76 -6.15
N THR A 192 4.49 -2.02 -6.29
CA THR A 192 5.46 -1.87 -5.19
C THR A 192 5.54 -0.42 -4.71
N VAL A 193 5.58 0.55 -5.64
CA VAL A 193 5.58 1.98 -5.30
C VAL A 193 4.29 2.36 -4.57
N HIS A 194 3.15 1.88 -5.05
CA HIS A 194 1.84 2.09 -4.43
C HIS A 194 1.80 1.50 -2.99
N SER A 195 2.25 0.26 -2.81
CA SER A 195 2.35 -0.34 -1.46
C SER A 195 3.28 0.43 -0.52
N ALA A 196 4.36 1.03 -1.04
CA ALA A 196 5.25 1.88 -0.25
C ALA A 196 4.58 3.20 0.16
N GLU A 197 3.77 3.79 -0.72
CA GLU A 197 2.97 4.99 -0.45
C GLU A 197 1.86 4.70 0.58
N ASP A 198 1.12 3.59 0.42
CA ASP A 198 0.15 3.12 1.40
C ASP A 198 0.79 2.92 2.78
N TYR A 199 1.95 2.24 2.82
CA TYR A 199 2.68 2.03 4.08
C TYR A 199 3.13 3.36 4.69
N GLY A 200 3.70 4.25 3.89
CA GLY A 200 4.09 5.61 4.30
C GLY A 200 2.92 6.35 4.97
N THR A 201 1.74 6.31 4.36
CA THR A 201 0.52 6.89 4.92
C THR A 201 0.16 6.22 6.25
N ILE A 202 0.12 4.89 6.29
CA ILE A 202 -0.26 4.10 7.48
C ILE A 202 0.72 4.29 8.65
N THR A 203 1.99 4.63 8.42
CA THR A 203 2.94 4.90 9.52
C THR A 203 2.45 6.00 10.46
N THR A 204 1.75 7.01 9.93
CA THR A 204 1.18 8.09 10.74
C THR A 204 0.01 7.60 11.60
N TYR A 205 -0.82 6.71 11.06
CA TYR A 205 -1.95 6.11 11.78
C TYR A 205 -1.43 5.28 12.97
N LEU A 206 -0.41 4.46 12.75
CA LEU A 206 0.22 3.66 13.81
C LEU A 206 0.75 4.54 14.94
N ARG A 207 1.52 5.58 14.60
CA ARG A 207 2.09 6.50 15.61
C ARG A 207 1.01 7.22 16.40
N MET A 208 -0.06 7.68 15.75
CA MET A 208 -1.20 8.32 16.44
C MET A 208 -1.97 7.37 17.34
N GLN A 209 -1.86 6.05 17.11
CA GLN A 209 -2.44 4.99 17.93
C GLN A 209 -1.43 4.35 18.89
N GLY A 210 -0.26 4.97 19.09
CA GLY A 210 0.75 4.51 20.04
C GLY A 210 1.50 3.24 19.63
N VAL A 211 1.53 2.94 18.32
CA VAL A 211 2.25 1.79 17.74
C VAL A 211 3.46 2.29 16.96
N VAL A 212 4.64 1.73 17.23
CA VAL A 212 5.84 1.98 16.42
C VAL A 212 5.67 1.25 15.08
N PRO A 213 5.81 1.94 13.92
CA PRO A 213 5.71 1.30 12.62
C PRO A 213 6.72 0.15 12.44
N PRO A 214 6.33 -0.94 11.75
CA PRO A 214 7.16 -2.13 11.54
C PRO A 214 8.61 -1.84 11.13
N SER A 215 8.82 -0.97 10.14
CA SER A 215 10.16 -0.63 9.64
C SER A 215 11.04 0.08 10.66
N THR A 216 10.47 0.79 11.63
CA THR A 216 11.22 1.36 12.76
C THR A 216 11.40 0.34 13.88
N ALA A 217 10.36 -0.44 14.18
CA ALA A 217 10.36 -1.42 15.26
C ALA A 217 11.35 -2.57 15.03
N LEU A 218 11.60 -2.97 13.78
CA LEU A 218 12.62 -3.97 13.42
C LEU A 218 14.05 -3.42 13.43
N HIS A 219 14.20 -2.09 13.38
CA HIS A 219 15.49 -1.41 13.33
C HIS A 219 15.52 -0.30 14.39
N PRO A 220 15.43 -0.67 15.69
CA PRO A 220 15.44 0.30 16.75
C PRO A 220 16.74 1.12 16.68
N ARG A 221 16.62 2.42 16.89
CA ARG A 221 17.81 3.27 17.01
C ARG A 221 18.57 2.85 18.28
N PRO A 222 19.92 2.80 18.24
CA PRO A 222 20.73 2.52 19.42
C PRO A 222 20.49 3.55 20.53
#